data_AF-A0A6G9SH12-F1
#
_entry.id   AF-A0A6G9SH12-F1
#
_cell.length_a   1.000
_cell.length_b   1.000
_cell.length_c   1.000
_cell.angle_alpha   90.00
_cell.angle_beta   90.00
_cell.angle_gamma   90.00
#
_symmetry.space_group_name_H-M   'P 1'
#
loop_
_entity.id
_entity.type
_entity.pdbx_description
1 polymer ?
#
loop_
_entity_poly.entity_id
_entity_poly.type
_entity_poly.pdbx_seq_one_letter_code
_entity_poly.pdbx_strand_id
1 'polypeptide(L)'
;MNANHLQPLNVSPQLDEVAKRNIFALSYVVTHDIFHVFLGFDTTYAGEIGVLAFAAAQNYSKSLKISLWLARLIYPILAPQQFSEIFVNLQKGYELGKKADFLLGYRFEDHWEEPINEVRKRLDLPQNFSLTL
;
A
#
# COMPACT_ATOMS: atom_id res chain seq x y z
N MET A 1 -7.87 7.57 -7.29
CA MET A 1 -8.28 8.91 -6.83
C MET A 1 -9.72 9.23 -7.18
N ASN A 2 -10.05 9.67 -8.40
CA ASN A 2 -11.41 10.13 -8.75
C ASN A 2 -12.52 9.09 -8.51
N ALA A 3 -12.30 7.83 -8.93
CA ALA A 3 -13.29 6.76 -8.77
C ALA A 3 -13.60 6.41 -7.31
N ASN A 4 -12.64 6.66 -6.40
CA ASN A 4 -12.79 6.41 -4.96
C ASN A 4 -13.05 7.72 -4.18
N HIS A 5 -13.30 8.84 -4.87
CA HIS A 5 -13.50 10.16 -4.28
C HIS A 5 -12.37 10.63 -3.33
N LEU A 6 -11.16 10.13 -3.55
CA LEU A 6 -10.00 10.45 -2.72
C LEU A 6 -9.37 11.78 -3.16
N GLN A 7 -8.92 12.57 -2.18
CA GLN A 7 -8.13 13.78 -2.39
C GLN A 7 -6.67 13.48 -2.06
N PRO A 8 -5.71 13.93 -2.89
CA PRO A 8 -4.30 13.76 -2.56
C PRO A 8 -3.96 14.53 -1.28
N LEU A 9 -3.08 13.96 -0.45
CA LEU A 9 -2.59 14.66 0.73
C LEU A 9 -1.77 15.88 0.30
N ASN A 10 -2.22 17.07 0.70
CA ASN A 10 -1.46 18.30 0.52
C ASN A 10 -0.64 18.58 1.78
N VAL A 11 0.68 18.44 1.68
CA VAL A 11 1.60 18.77 2.78
C VAL A 11 1.75 20.28 2.82
N SER A 12 1.01 20.90 3.72
CA SER A 12 1.10 22.35 3.92
C SER A 12 2.40 22.72 4.64
N PRO A 13 2.88 23.97 4.53
CA PRO A 13 4.09 24.42 5.24
C PRO A 13 4.03 24.23 6.77
N GLN A 14 2.82 24.17 7.34
CA GLN A 14 2.61 23.91 8.78
C GLN A 14 2.87 22.45 9.16
N LEU A 15 2.75 21.52 8.21
CA LEU A 15 3.08 20.10 8.41
C LEU A 15 4.58 19.84 8.31
N ASP A 16 5.40 20.75 7.76
CA ASP A 16 6.84 20.54 7.57
C ASP A 16 7.59 20.23 8.88
N GLU A 17 7.26 20.93 9.96
CA GLU A 17 7.89 20.69 11.28
C GLU A 17 7.47 19.35 11.90
N VAL A 18 6.24 18.90 11.62
CA VAL A 18 5.75 17.59 12.05
C VAL A 18 6.33 16.48 11.17
N ALA A 19 6.45 16.74 9.87
CA ALA A 19 7.05 15.87 8.87
C ALA A 19 8.51 15.59 9.20
N LYS A 20 9.29 16.61 9.57
CA LYS A 20 10.69 16.45 9.98
C LYS A 20 10.87 15.51 11.18
N ARG A 21 9.88 15.43 12.07
CA ARG A 21 9.92 14.51 13.23
C ARG A 21 9.68 13.06 12.84
N ASN A 22 8.96 12.81 11.75
CA ASN A 22 8.68 11.46 11.27
C ASN A 22 8.48 11.42 9.74
N ILE A 23 9.58 11.66 9.02
CA ILE A 23 9.59 11.72 7.55
C ILE A 23 9.10 10.39 6.97
N PHE A 24 9.41 9.29 7.64
CA PHE A 24 8.99 7.96 7.25
C PHE A 24 7.46 7.83 7.23
N ALA A 25 6.80 8.23 8.32
CA ALA A 25 5.34 8.17 8.39
C ALA A 25 4.68 9.10 7.37
N LEU A 26 5.24 10.30 7.15
CA LEU A 26 4.73 11.19 6.10
C LEU A 26 4.86 10.54 4.73
N SER A 27 6.05 10.02 4.40
CA SER A 27 6.32 9.37 3.12
C SER A 27 5.33 8.25 2.88
N TYR A 28 5.11 7.41 3.91
CA TYR A 28 4.18 6.28 3.80
C TYR A 28 2.75 6.73 3.53
N VAL A 29 2.26 7.77 4.23
CA VAL A 29 0.91 8.29 4.03
C VAL A 29 0.76 8.91 2.63
N VAL A 30 1.75 9.65 2.15
CA VAL A 30 1.71 10.29 0.82
C VAL A 30 1.75 9.25 -0.30
N THR A 31 2.50 8.16 -0.14
CA THR A 31 2.63 7.12 -1.17
C THR A 31 1.64 5.97 -1.03
N HIS A 32 0.86 5.91 0.06
CA HIS A 32 -0.06 4.82 0.37
C HIS A 32 -0.97 4.45 -0.80
N ASP A 33 -1.67 5.45 -1.35
CA ASP A 33 -2.64 5.22 -2.43
C ASP A 33 -1.96 4.78 -3.74
N ILE A 34 -0.68 5.11 -3.92
CA ILE A 34 0.12 4.62 -5.04
C ILE A 34 0.38 3.12 -4.89
N PHE A 35 0.58 2.63 -3.66
CA PHE A 35 0.81 1.20 -3.39
C PHE A 35 -0.40 0.35 -3.80
N HIS A 36 -1.63 0.79 -3.57
CA HIS A 36 -2.82 0.09 -4.06
C HIS A 36 -2.74 -0.17 -5.57
N VAL A 37 -2.39 0.87 -6.34
CA VAL A 37 -2.24 0.78 -7.80
C VAL A 37 -1.11 -0.16 -8.17
N PHE A 38 0.08 0.01 -7.58
CA PHE A 38 1.26 -0.78 -7.95
C PHE A 38 1.13 -2.27 -7.58
N LEU A 39 0.50 -2.57 -6.45
CA LEU A 39 0.35 -3.93 -5.92
C LEU A 39 -0.92 -4.64 -6.41
N GLY A 40 -1.81 -3.91 -7.09
CA GLY A 40 -3.07 -4.44 -7.60
C GLY A 40 -4.02 -4.86 -6.47
N PHE A 41 -4.18 -4.00 -5.48
CA PHE A 41 -5.18 -4.12 -4.42
C PHE A 41 -6.18 -2.98 -4.54
N ASP A 42 -7.47 -3.30 -4.43
CA ASP A 42 -8.52 -2.28 -4.35
C ASP A 42 -8.54 -1.59 -2.98
N THR A 43 -9.55 -0.76 -2.71
CA THR A 43 -9.74 -0.04 -1.44
C THR A 43 -10.79 -0.71 -0.54
N THR A 44 -11.05 -2.00 -0.73
CA THR A 44 -11.91 -2.79 0.16
C THR A 44 -11.13 -3.26 1.40
N TYR A 45 -11.78 -3.78 2.43
CA TYR A 45 -11.06 -4.37 3.58
C TYR A 45 -10.07 -5.47 3.16
N ALA A 46 -10.41 -6.28 2.15
CA ALA A 46 -9.49 -7.24 1.58
C ALA A 46 -8.32 -6.59 0.83
N GLY A 47 -8.54 -5.48 0.12
CA GLY A 47 -7.47 -4.73 -0.54
C GLY A 47 -6.52 -4.06 0.45
N GLU A 48 -7.08 -3.36 1.44
CA GLU A 48 -6.35 -2.66 2.51
C GLU A 48 -5.44 -3.62 3.30
N ILE A 49 -5.92 -4.81 3.66
CA ILE A 49 -5.08 -5.77 4.38
C ILE A 49 -3.91 -6.28 3.52
N GLY A 50 -4.07 -6.31 2.20
CA GLY A 50 -3.01 -6.66 1.26
C GLY A 50 -1.88 -5.62 1.26
N VAL A 51 -2.24 -4.33 1.18
CA VAL A 51 -1.27 -3.22 1.28
C VAL A 51 -0.61 -3.18 2.65
N LEU A 52 -1.38 -3.39 3.73
CA LEU A 52 -0.85 -3.44 5.09
C LEU A 52 0.10 -4.62 5.31
N ALA A 53 -0.21 -5.79 4.74
CA ALA A 53 0.66 -6.96 4.78
C ALA A 53 1.98 -6.72 4.03
N PHE A 54 1.91 -6.08 2.85
CA PHE A 54 3.07 -5.67 2.08
C PHE A 54 3.97 -4.72 2.89
N ALA A 55 3.40 -3.66 3.45
CA ALA A 55 4.12 -2.67 4.24
C ALA A 55 4.79 -3.27 5.49
N ALA A 56 4.11 -4.21 6.16
CA ALA A 56 4.66 -4.93 7.29
C ALA A 56 5.82 -5.87 6.88
N ALA A 57 5.71 -6.55 5.74
CA ALA A 57 6.76 -7.42 5.18
C ALA A 57 8.01 -6.63 4.77
N GLN A 58 7.83 -5.42 4.24
CA GLN A 58 8.90 -4.48 3.92
C GLN A 58 9.50 -3.78 5.16
N ASN A 59 9.04 -4.14 6.36
CA ASN A 59 9.56 -3.64 7.65
C ASN A 59 9.45 -2.12 7.83
N TYR A 60 8.42 -1.50 7.25
CA TYR A 60 8.25 -0.05 7.30
C TYR A 60 8.19 0.51 8.72
N SER A 61 7.44 -0.12 9.62
CA SER A 61 7.47 0.26 11.03
C SER A 61 6.96 -0.85 11.95
N LYS A 62 7.26 -0.73 13.25
CA LYS A 62 6.66 -1.60 14.28
C LYS A 62 5.15 -1.38 14.39
N SER A 63 4.67 -0.16 14.22
CA SER A 63 3.24 0.16 14.30
C SER A 63 2.45 -0.55 13.20
N LEU A 64 2.95 -0.59 11.96
CA LEU A 64 2.29 -1.29 10.85
C LEU A 64 2.21 -2.81 11.07
N LYS A 65 3.23 -3.41 11.69
CA LYS A 65 3.18 -4.83 12.09
C LYS A 65 2.09 -5.11 13.14
N ILE A 66 1.96 -4.21 14.13
CA ILE A 66 0.91 -4.31 15.16
C ILE A 66 -0.46 -4.10 14.53
N SER A 67 -0.60 -3.10 13.64
CA SER A 67 -1.82 -2.83 12.88
C SER A 67 -2.24 -4.03 12.04
N LEU A 68 -1.31 -4.71 11.35
CA LEU A 68 -1.60 -5.92 10.58
C LEU A 68 -2.13 -7.04 11.48
N TRP A 69 -1.48 -7.26 12.63
CA TRP A 69 -1.92 -8.27 13.58
C TRP A 69 -3.36 -8.01 14.06
N LEU A 70 -3.69 -6.75 14.36
CA LEU A 70 -5.03 -6.36 14.76
C LEU A 70 -6.04 -6.47 13.59
N ALA A 71 -5.69 -6.00 12.41
CA ALA A 71 -6.53 -6.03 11.21
C ALA A 71 -6.90 -7.47 10.81
N ARG A 72 -5.96 -8.42 10.95
CA ARG A 72 -6.22 -9.86 10.72
C ARG A 72 -7.33 -10.42 11.59
N LEU A 73 -7.56 -9.84 12.78
CA LEU A 73 -8.64 -10.24 13.68
C LEU A 73 -9.93 -9.45 13.40
N ILE A 74 -9.82 -8.15 13.16
CA ILE A 74 -10.98 -7.25 13.06
C ILE A 74 -11.64 -7.28 11.69
N TYR A 75 -10.87 -7.26 10.59
CA TYR A 75 -11.43 -7.10 9.25
C TYR A 75 -12.39 -8.24 8.85
N PRO A 76 -12.11 -9.53 9.14
CA PRO A 76 -13.06 -10.60 8.86
C PRO A 76 -14.40 -10.46 9.60
N ILE A 77 -14.41 -9.75 10.73
CA ILE A 77 -15.63 -9.47 11.50
C ILE A 77 -16.40 -8.28 10.89
N LEU A 78 -15.68 -7.25 10.43
CA LEU A 78 -16.28 -6.06 9.82
C LEU A 78 -16.80 -6.31 8.39
N ALA A 79 -16.15 -7.22 7.65
CA ALA A 79 -16.49 -7.55 6.27
C ALA A 79 -16.52 -9.08 6.07
N PRO A 80 -17.47 -9.80 6.70
CA PRO A 80 -17.55 -11.26 6.62
C PRO A 80 -17.73 -11.77 5.18
N GLN A 81 -18.35 -10.98 4.31
CA GLN A 81 -18.49 -11.28 2.89
C GLN A 81 -17.17 -11.27 2.11
N GLN A 82 -16.11 -10.70 2.68
CA GLN A 82 -14.75 -10.67 2.11
C GLN A 82 -13.78 -11.61 2.84
N PHE A 83 -14.29 -12.54 3.67
CA PHE A 83 -13.47 -13.36 4.54
C PHE A 83 -12.35 -14.09 3.78
N SER A 84 -12.69 -14.73 2.66
CA SER A 84 -11.71 -15.47 1.84
C SER A 84 -10.68 -14.53 1.22
N GLU A 85 -11.16 -13.44 0.64
CA GLU A 85 -10.36 -12.43 -0.05
C GLU A 85 -9.38 -11.75 0.90
N ILE A 86 -9.76 -11.50 2.15
CA ILE A 86 -8.88 -10.94 3.19
C ILE A 86 -7.64 -11.82 3.40
N PHE A 87 -7.81 -13.14 3.54
CA PHE A 87 -6.66 -14.04 3.77
C PHE A 87 -5.83 -14.25 2.51
N VAL A 88 -6.48 -14.31 1.34
CA VAL A 88 -5.79 -14.39 0.05
C VAL A 88 -4.91 -13.14 -0.16
N ASN A 89 -5.46 -11.95 0.05
CA ASN A 89 -4.74 -10.69 -0.14
C ASN A 89 -3.68 -10.46 0.94
N LEU A 90 -3.92 -10.89 2.19
CA LEU A 90 -2.90 -10.88 3.24
C LEU A 90 -1.68 -11.70 2.82
N GLN A 91 -1.88 -12.92 2.33
CA GLN A 91 -0.78 -13.77 1.88
C GLN A 91 -0.08 -13.18 0.65
N LYS A 92 -0.84 -12.71 -0.34
CA LYS A 92 -0.30 -12.07 -1.56
C LYS A 92 0.54 -10.84 -1.21
N GLY A 93 0.02 -9.95 -0.36
CA GLY A 93 0.72 -8.74 0.07
C GLY A 93 2.03 -9.05 0.78
N TYR A 94 2.01 -10.04 1.68
CA TYR A 94 3.23 -10.49 2.37
C TYR A 94 4.28 -11.08 1.41
N GLU A 95 3.87 -11.91 0.44
CA GLU A 95 4.79 -12.46 -0.55
C GLU A 95 5.37 -11.40 -1.49
N LEU A 96 4.55 -10.43 -1.92
CA LEU A 96 5.04 -9.29 -2.69
C LEU A 96 6.05 -8.47 -1.89
N GLY A 97 5.76 -8.18 -0.62
CA GLY A 97 6.63 -7.38 0.23
C GLY A 97 7.98 -8.03 0.56
N LYS A 98 8.08 -9.36 0.48
CA LYS A 98 9.38 -10.06 0.61
C LYS A 98 10.23 -10.03 -0.65
N LYS A 99 9.62 -9.81 -1.82
CA LYS A 99 10.27 -9.95 -3.13
C LYS A 99 10.58 -8.61 -3.78
N ALA A 100 9.66 -7.66 -3.67
CA ALA A 100 9.80 -6.36 -4.31
C ALA A 100 10.94 -5.55 -3.71
N ASP A 101 11.49 -4.65 -4.53
CA ASP A 101 12.38 -3.59 -4.06
C ASP A 101 11.71 -2.70 -3.01
N PHE A 102 12.52 -1.89 -2.32
CA PHE A 102 12.04 -1.00 -1.26
C PHE A 102 11.17 0.14 -1.82
N LEU A 103 9.86 -0.12 -1.94
CA LEU A 103 8.91 0.78 -2.60
C LEU A 103 8.82 2.18 -1.99
N LEU A 104 8.91 2.28 -0.66
CA LEU A 104 8.79 3.58 0.01
C LEU A 104 9.96 4.53 -0.29
N GLY A 105 11.11 3.99 -0.71
CA GLY A 105 12.26 4.79 -1.15
C GLY A 105 12.21 5.17 -2.63
N TYR A 106 11.19 4.72 -3.37
CA TYR A 106 11.09 4.97 -4.80
C TYR A 106 10.44 6.33 -5.10
N ARG A 107 11.05 7.10 -5.99
CA ARG A 107 10.58 8.43 -6.42
C ARG A 107 9.54 8.29 -7.53
N PHE A 108 8.32 7.88 -7.19
CA PHE A 108 7.25 7.68 -8.17
C PHE A 108 6.98 8.90 -9.05
N GLU A 109 7.18 10.09 -8.48
CA GLU A 109 6.92 11.36 -9.15
C GLU A 109 7.79 11.62 -10.39
N ASP A 110 8.94 10.96 -10.49
CA ASP A 110 9.84 11.09 -11.63
C ASP A 110 9.41 10.20 -12.82
N HIS A 111 8.38 9.35 -12.66
CA HIS A 111 8.02 8.29 -13.60
C HIS A 111 6.54 8.28 -14.02
N TRP A 112 5.79 9.37 -13.82
CA TRP A 112 4.35 9.40 -14.14
C TRP A 112 4.00 9.16 -15.61
N GLU A 113 4.92 9.49 -16.52
CA GLU A 113 4.73 9.31 -17.97
C GLU A 113 5.15 7.91 -18.44
N GLU A 114 5.82 7.13 -17.59
CA GLU A 114 6.26 5.77 -17.95
C GLU A 114 5.09 4.78 -17.88
N PRO A 115 5.06 3.77 -18.78
CA PRO A 115 4.10 2.69 -18.66
C PRO A 115 4.24 1.98 -17.32
N ILE A 116 3.16 1.88 -16.56
CA ILE A 116 3.15 1.31 -15.20
C ILE A 116 3.81 -0.08 -15.13
N ASN A 117 3.68 -0.89 -16.17
CA ASN A 117 4.27 -2.23 -16.21
C ASN A 117 5.80 -2.21 -16.29
N GLU A 118 6.40 -1.20 -16.90
CA GLU A 118 7.85 -1.02 -16.90
C GLU A 118 8.35 -0.60 -15.51
N VAL A 119 7.61 0.29 -14.83
CA VAL A 119 7.94 0.70 -13.46
C VAL A 119 7.77 -0.47 -12.49
N ARG A 120 6.70 -1.26 -12.61
CA ARG A 120 6.49 -2.48 -11.82
C ARG A 120 7.63 -3.48 -12.02
N LYS A 121 8.03 -3.72 -13.27
CA LYS A 121 9.14 -4.61 -13.60
C LYS A 121 10.45 -4.15 -12.95
N ARG A 122 10.71 -2.84 -12.94
CA ARG A 122 11.89 -2.25 -12.27
C ARG A 122 11.90 -2.48 -10.76
N LEU A 123 10.73 -2.58 -10.14
CA LEU A 123 10.54 -2.78 -8.70
C LEU A 123 10.35 -4.25 -8.31
N ASP A 124 10.66 -5.19 -9.21
CA ASP A 124 10.43 -6.63 -9.04
C ASP A 124 8.97 -7.01 -8.69
N LEU A 125 8.02 -6.26 -9.25
CA LEU A 125 6.59 -6.54 -9.15
C LEU A 125 6.04 -7.25 -10.39
N PRO A 126 4.99 -8.08 -10.22
CA PRO A 126 4.23 -8.62 -11.35
C PRO A 126 3.71 -7.53 -12.28
N GLN A 127 3.81 -7.72 -13.60
CA GLN A 127 3.30 -6.74 -14.58
C GLN A 127 1.80 -6.88 -14.82
N ASN A 128 1.24 -8.08 -14.64
CA ASN A 128 -0.16 -8.37 -14.89
C ASN A 128 -0.90 -8.58 -13.58
N PHE A 129 -1.47 -7.50 -13.05
CA PHE A 129 -2.51 -7.60 -12.02
C PHE A 129 -3.86 -7.61 -12.72
N SER A 130 -4.62 -8.71 -12.58
CA SER A 130 -6.04 -8.67 -12.89
C SER A 130 -6.69 -7.70 -11.91
N LEU A 131 -7.04 -6.50 -12.37
CA LEU A 131 -7.89 -5.60 -11.61
C LEU A 131 -9.28 -6.24 -11.58
N THR A 132 -9.61 -6.95 -10.50
CA THR A 132 -11.01 -7.15 -10.14
C THR A 132 -11.54 -5.78 -9.73
N LEU A 133 -12.19 -5.11 -10.67
CA LEU A 133 -13.04 -3.95 -10.44
C LEU A 133 -14.43 -4.43 -10.04
#